data_AF-E9P1K7-F1
#
_entry.id   AF-E9P1K7-F1
#
_cell.length_a   1.000
_cell.length_b   1.000
_cell.length_c   1.000
_cell.angle_alpha   90.00
_cell.angle_beta   90.00
_cell.angle_gamma   90.00
#
_symmetry.space_group_name_H-M   'P 1'
#
loop_
_entity.id
_entity.type
_entity.pdbx_description
1 polymer ?
#
loop_
_entity_poly.entity_id
_entity_poly.type
_entity_poly.pdbx_seq_one_letter_code
_entity_poly.pdbx_strand_id
1 'polypeptide(L)'
;YPYKIILKTCGTTKLLLSIPRILELAMELSLAVLSAKYSRGTFNFPGAQPSPHRSFAEEVAVLNQFFGSLNSGGNAYVMGDPTKPNRKWHIYYATQKAELPMVTLEMCMTGLNTERASIFFNNSVDGYSSAKEMTKFSGISDIISEMDVCDFAFEPCGYSMNGIHGPALSTIHVTPEEGFSYASYEAMGFNPSSLVYSGLIERVLKCFGPSKFSTAVTIFGRHGLSGTWGRKLDLDGYACTDLVEQELPGGGLLIYQAFAVSAVTVVSPRSILHSCDRDLKYDNRGIHWENEETEGEEPKIGS
;
A
#
# COMPACT_ATOMS: atom_id res chain seq x y z
N TYR A 1 4.55 4.27 24.57
CA TYR A 1 4.51 3.07 25.46
C TYR A 1 5.44 3.30 26.65
N PRO A 2 5.33 2.53 27.75
CA PRO A 2 6.18 2.72 28.92
C PRO A 2 7.69 2.71 28.62
N TYR A 3 8.13 1.83 27.71
CA TYR A 3 9.56 1.64 27.39
C TYR A 3 9.86 1.68 25.88
N LYS A 4 8.96 2.27 25.09
CA LYS A 4 9.11 2.35 23.62
C LYS A 4 8.52 3.65 23.08
N ILE A 5 9.32 4.31 22.24
CA ILE A 5 8.95 5.45 21.41
C ILE A 5 9.02 5.05 19.94
N ILE A 6 8.06 5.53 19.15
CA ILE A 6 8.01 5.36 17.70
C ILE A 6 7.76 6.75 17.13
N LEU A 7 8.63 7.18 16.20
CA LEU A 7 8.50 8.45 15.51
C LEU A 7 8.55 8.20 14.02
N LYS A 8 7.50 8.64 13.32
CA LYS A 8 7.39 8.61 11.87
C LYS A 8 7.15 10.02 11.38
N THR A 9 7.93 10.42 10.39
CA THR A 9 7.88 11.77 9.81
C THR A 9 7.96 11.69 8.30
N CYS A 10 7.41 12.70 7.63
CA CYS A 10 7.47 12.84 6.18
C CYS A 10 8.12 14.18 5.77
N GLY A 11 8.11 14.47 4.46
CA GLY A 11 8.67 15.69 3.89
C GLY A 11 10.19 15.76 4.04
N THR A 12 10.69 16.90 4.54
CA THR A 12 12.13 17.18 4.74
C THR A 12 12.50 17.23 6.23
N THR A 13 11.68 16.62 7.08
CA THR A 13 11.89 16.58 8.54
C THR A 13 13.20 15.88 8.87
N LYS A 14 14.02 16.50 9.73
CA LYS A 14 15.33 15.97 10.14
C LYS A 14 15.19 15.01 11.33
N LEU A 15 14.52 13.88 11.13
CA LEU A 15 14.15 12.94 12.18
C LEU A 15 15.31 12.52 13.09
N LEU A 16 16.49 12.21 12.54
CA LEU A 16 17.63 11.75 13.35
C LEU A 16 18.16 12.81 14.33
N LEU A 17 17.84 14.10 14.12
CA LEU A 17 18.20 15.15 15.07
C LEU A 17 17.36 15.13 16.36
N SER A 18 16.31 14.32 16.42
CA SER A 18 15.54 14.10 17.64
C SER A 18 16.24 13.15 18.63
N ILE A 19 17.17 12.32 18.17
CA ILE A 19 17.81 11.26 18.98
C ILE A 19 18.44 11.82 20.27
N PRO A 20 19.27 12.89 20.25
CA PRO A 20 19.89 13.39 21.48
C PRO A 20 18.87 13.75 22.55
N ARG A 21 17.78 14.43 22.18
CA ARG A 21 16.74 14.84 23.14
C ARG A 21 15.97 13.65 23.69
N ILE A 22 15.70 12.64 22.86
CA ILE A 22 15.04 11.40 23.32
C ILE A 22 15.91 10.66 24.33
N LEU A 23 17.22 10.55 24.08
CA LEU A 23 18.15 9.87 24.97
C LEU A 23 18.34 10.62 26.29
N GLU A 24 18.41 11.95 26.26
CA GLU A 24 18.44 12.80 27.44
C GLU A 24 17.20 12.58 28.32
N LEU A 25 16.01 12.64 27.73
CA LEU A 25 14.74 12.39 28.44
C LEU A 25 14.65 10.95 28.98
N ALA A 26 15.14 9.96 28.24
CA ALA A 26 15.18 8.58 28.71
C ALA A 26 16.11 8.43 29.93
N MET A 27 17.25 9.13 29.92
CA MET A 27 18.20 9.14 31.03
C MET A 27 17.61 9.80 32.28
N GLU A 28 16.84 10.89 32.14
CA GLU A 28 16.11 11.51 33.26
C GLU A 28 15.14 10.51 33.93
N LEU A 29 14.61 9.55 33.15
CA LEU A 29 13.75 8.47 33.63
C LEU A 29 14.52 7.20 34.06
N SER A 30 15.86 7.25 34.11
CA SER A 30 16.73 6.10 34.38
C SER A 30 16.50 4.91 33.44
N LEU A 31 16.14 5.18 32.18
CA LEU A 31 15.96 4.17 31.14
C LEU A 31 17.23 4.01 30.30
N ALA A 32 17.61 2.76 30.06
CA ALA A 32 18.68 2.41 29.14
C ALA A 32 18.13 1.96 27.77
N VAL A 33 18.87 2.24 26.70
CA VAL A 33 18.51 1.79 25.35
C VAL A 33 18.66 0.27 25.26
N LEU A 34 17.56 -0.41 24.96
CA LEU A 34 17.57 -1.85 24.66
C LEU A 34 17.89 -2.09 23.18
N SER A 35 17.17 -1.42 22.29
CA SER A 35 17.33 -1.54 20.85
C SER A 35 16.96 -0.23 20.14
N ALA A 36 17.48 -0.07 18.93
CA ALA A 36 17.15 1.02 18.03
C ALA A 36 16.95 0.46 16.62
N LYS A 37 15.76 0.72 16.05
CA LYS A 37 15.43 0.45 14.64
C LYS A 37 15.17 1.78 13.95
N TYR A 38 15.81 2.00 12.81
CA TYR A 38 15.50 3.08 11.89
C TYR A 38 15.22 2.48 10.52
N SER A 39 14.08 2.80 9.92
CA SER A 39 13.71 2.33 8.59
C SER A 39 13.15 3.46 7.74
N ARG A 40 13.35 3.35 6.43
CA ARG A 40 12.64 4.17 5.44
C ARG A 40 12.59 3.51 4.07
N GLY A 41 11.56 3.85 3.31
CA GLY A 41 11.53 3.62 1.88
C GLY A 41 12.57 4.45 1.13
N THR A 42 12.62 4.27 -0.18
CA THR A 42 13.35 5.17 -1.07
C THR A 42 12.58 6.47 -1.20
N PHE A 43 13.27 7.61 -1.11
CA PHE A 43 12.64 8.92 -1.31
C PHE A 43 12.22 9.10 -2.76
N ASN A 44 11.05 9.68 -3.00
CA ASN A 44 10.64 10.12 -4.34
C ASN A 44 11.54 11.26 -4.85
N PHE A 45 12.02 12.13 -3.95
CA PHE A 45 12.86 13.28 -4.25
C PHE A 45 14.11 13.30 -3.33
N PRO A 46 15.09 12.39 -3.54
CA PRO A 46 16.25 12.28 -2.65
C PRO A 46 17.10 13.55 -2.62
N GLY A 47 17.21 14.27 -3.73
CA GLY A 47 17.97 15.52 -3.82
C GLY A 47 17.39 16.69 -2.98
N ALA A 48 16.14 16.57 -2.52
CA ALA A 48 15.51 17.57 -1.65
C ALA A 48 15.76 17.31 -0.15
N GLN A 49 16.30 16.14 0.20
CA GLN A 49 16.49 15.76 1.61
C GLN A 49 17.66 16.53 2.24
N PRO A 50 17.48 17.18 3.40
CA PRO A 50 18.57 17.84 4.09
C PRO A 50 19.46 16.84 4.83
N SER A 51 20.68 17.24 5.19
CA SER A 51 21.49 16.49 6.16
C SER A 51 20.72 16.32 7.49
N PRO A 52 20.76 15.14 8.14
CA PRO A 52 21.61 13.98 7.82
C PRO A 52 20.98 12.93 6.87
N HIS A 53 19.95 13.29 6.10
CA HIS A 53 19.14 12.36 5.30
C HIS A 53 19.45 12.35 3.80
N ARG A 54 20.62 12.85 3.37
CA ARG A 54 20.96 12.90 1.93
C ARG A 54 21.32 11.52 1.36
N SER A 55 21.75 10.61 2.21
CA SER A 55 22.10 9.25 1.84
C SER A 55 21.97 8.30 3.02
N PHE A 56 21.77 7.01 2.74
CA PHE A 56 21.71 6.01 3.80
C PHE A 56 23.05 5.85 4.54
N ALA A 57 24.17 6.05 3.84
CA ALA A 57 25.49 6.05 4.49
C ALA A 57 25.63 7.19 5.53
N GLU A 58 25.13 8.39 5.21
CA GLU A 58 25.11 9.52 6.16
C GLU A 58 24.23 9.21 7.39
N GLU A 59 23.04 8.62 7.15
CA GLU A 59 22.11 8.23 8.22
C GLU A 59 22.73 7.17 9.14
N VAL A 60 23.37 6.15 8.58
CA VAL A 60 24.07 5.09 9.33
C VAL A 60 25.24 5.67 10.14
N ALA A 61 26.01 6.61 9.57
CA ALA A 61 27.10 7.26 10.29
C ALA A 61 26.60 8.05 11.51
N VAL A 62 25.44 8.69 11.42
CA VAL A 62 24.79 9.34 12.57
C VAL A 62 24.29 8.32 13.59
N LEU A 63 23.57 7.28 13.14
CA LEU A 63 23.02 6.25 14.02
C LEU A 63 24.10 5.49 14.81
N ASN A 64 25.24 5.21 14.18
CA ASN A 64 26.37 4.54 14.83
C ASN A 64 26.98 5.37 15.97
N GLN A 65 26.88 6.69 15.95
CA GLN A 65 27.36 7.54 17.06
C GLN A 65 26.58 7.29 18.35
N PHE A 66 25.32 6.87 18.24
CA PHE A 66 24.42 6.66 19.39
C PHE A 66 24.25 5.19 19.75
N PHE A 67 24.15 4.32 18.74
CA PHE A 67 23.72 2.93 18.93
C PHE A 67 24.75 1.90 18.47
N GLY A 68 25.86 2.34 17.87
CA GLY A 68 26.89 1.45 17.32
C GLY A 68 27.63 0.64 18.39
N SER A 69 27.60 1.08 19.65
CA SER A 69 28.22 0.39 20.80
C SER A 69 27.32 -0.61 21.51
N LEU A 70 26.07 -0.80 21.04
CA LEU A 70 25.22 -1.88 21.55
C LEU A 70 25.82 -3.24 21.19
N ASN A 71 25.48 -4.30 21.93
CA ASN A 71 26.11 -5.62 21.77
C ASN A 71 26.11 -6.18 20.33
N SER A 72 25.07 -5.92 19.54
CA SER A 72 25.03 -6.37 18.14
C SER A 72 25.91 -5.55 17.18
N GLY A 73 26.45 -4.42 17.62
CA GLY A 73 26.89 -3.35 16.74
C GLY A 73 25.74 -2.69 15.97
N GLY A 74 26.07 -1.68 15.17
CA GLY A 74 25.15 -1.09 14.20
C GLY A 74 25.10 -1.88 12.90
N ASN A 75 23.92 -2.39 12.55
CA ASN A 75 23.73 -3.23 11.36
C ASN A 75 22.82 -2.52 10.38
N ALA A 76 23.28 -2.33 9.15
CA ALA A 76 22.58 -1.57 8.12
C ALA A 76 22.45 -2.39 6.84
N TYR A 77 21.25 -2.37 6.27
CA TYR A 77 20.91 -3.15 5.10
C TYR A 77 20.05 -2.33 4.14
N VAL A 78 20.10 -2.68 2.85
CA VAL A 78 19.22 -2.13 1.82
C VAL A 78 18.58 -3.28 1.05
N MET A 79 17.27 -3.46 1.20
CA MET A 79 16.51 -4.50 0.51
C MET A 79 15.95 -3.94 -0.79
N GLY A 80 15.69 -4.84 -1.72
CA GLY A 80 15.09 -4.55 -3.00
C GLY A 80 16.04 -4.82 -4.16
N ASP A 81 15.45 -5.06 -5.32
CA ASP A 81 16.13 -5.32 -6.58
C ASP A 81 17.12 -4.19 -6.91
N PRO A 82 18.44 -4.48 -6.98
CA PRO A 82 19.46 -3.48 -7.30
C PRO A 82 19.23 -2.81 -8.66
N THR A 83 18.54 -3.48 -9.59
CA THR A 83 18.21 -2.96 -10.93
C THR A 83 17.03 -1.98 -10.91
N LYS A 84 16.27 -1.92 -9.81
CA LYS A 84 15.10 -1.03 -9.62
C LYS A 84 15.41 0.01 -8.54
N PRO A 85 16.06 1.14 -8.88
CA PRO A 85 16.56 2.09 -7.91
C PRO A 85 15.47 2.71 -7.01
N ASN A 86 14.24 2.84 -7.52
CA ASN A 86 13.15 3.53 -6.83
C ASN A 86 12.31 2.64 -5.90
N ARG A 87 12.76 1.40 -5.61
CA ARG A 87 11.97 0.41 -4.84
C ARG A 87 12.80 -0.32 -3.81
N LYS A 88 13.55 0.44 -3.02
CA LYS A 88 14.39 -0.10 -1.95
C LYS A 88 13.84 0.23 -0.57
N TRP A 89 14.11 -0.67 0.36
CA TRP A 89 13.87 -0.48 1.79
C TRP A 89 15.20 -0.39 2.53
N HIS A 90 15.37 0.66 3.32
CA HIS A 90 16.59 0.90 4.08
C HIS A 90 16.28 0.63 5.54
N ILE A 91 17.11 -0.18 6.20
CA ILE A 91 16.94 -0.47 7.63
C ILE A 91 18.29 -0.46 8.35
N TYR A 92 18.33 0.23 9.48
CA TYR A 92 19.37 0.15 10.49
C TYR A 92 18.78 -0.50 11.74
N TYR A 93 19.52 -1.43 12.33
CA TYR A 93 19.15 -2.09 13.57
C TYR A 93 20.36 -2.32 14.47
N ALA A 94 20.18 -2.00 15.76
CA ALA A 94 21.14 -2.29 16.80
C ALA A 94 20.41 -2.68 18.09
N THR A 95 20.93 -3.66 18.82
CA THR A 95 20.30 -4.19 20.03
C THR A 95 21.30 -4.71 21.05
N GLN A 96 20.96 -4.57 22.33
CA GLN A 96 21.71 -5.14 23.44
C GLN A 96 21.44 -6.65 23.62
N LYS A 97 20.22 -7.10 23.31
CA LYS A 97 19.80 -8.51 23.39
C LYS A 97 18.56 -8.76 22.52
N ALA A 98 18.20 -10.02 22.32
CA ALA A 98 17.00 -10.37 21.56
C ALA A 98 15.75 -9.65 22.10
N GLU A 99 14.97 -9.06 21.20
CA GLU A 99 13.70 -8.41 21.51
C GLU A 99 12.60 -9.45 21.81
N LEU A 100 11.57 -9.00 22.53
CA LEU A 100 10.36 -9.78 22.75
C LEU A 100 9.63 -10.03 21.42
N PRO A 101 8.81 -11.09 21.34
CA PRO A 101 8.00 -11.37 20.16
C PRO A 101 7.20 -10.16 19.70
N MET A 102 7.43 -9.74 18.46
CA MET A 102 6.77 -8.58 17.86
C MET A 102 6.74 -8.72 16.35
N VAL A 103 5.63 -8.32 15.75
CA VAL A 103 5.51 -8.15 14.29
C VAL A 103 5.19 -6.68 14.01
N THR A 104 5.91 -6.09 13.07
CA THR A 104 5.65 -4.74 12.53
C THR A 104 5.48 -4.86 11.03
N LEU A 105 4.38 -4.31 10.51
CA LEU A 105 4.12 -4.16 9.09
C LEU A 105 4.28 -2.70 8.70
N GLU A 106 5.04 -2.45 7.65
CA GLU A 106 5.18 -1.14 7.01
C GLU A 106 4.85 -1.29 5.52
N MET A 107 3.91 -0.51 5.02
CA MET A 107 3.51 -0.47 3.62
C MET A 107 3.81 0.90 3.01
N CYS A 108 4.29 0.89 1.77
CA CYS A 108 4.44 2.08 0.94
C CYS A 108 3.71 1.87 -0.37
N MET A 109 2.80 2.79 -0.71
CA MET A 109 1.90 2.68 -1.84
C MET A 109 2.08 3.91 -2.73
N THR A 110 2.19 3.71 -4.04
CA THR A 110 2.42 4.79 -5.02
C THR A 110 1.55 4.63 -6.24
N GLY A 111 1.25 5.74 -6.91
CA GLY A 111 0.34 5.76 -8.05
C GLY A 111 -1.05 5.28 -7.60
N LEU A 112 -1.58 5.94 -6.58
CA LEU A 112 -2.90 5.66 -6.01
C LEU A 112 -3.98 5.82 -7.09
N ASN A 113 -5.06 5.06 -6.98
CA ASN A 113 -6.20 5.23 -7.89
C ASN A 113 -6.80 6.63 -7.71
N THR A 114 -7.05 7.33 -8.83
CA THR A 114 -7.49 8.74 -8.82
C THR A 114 -8.82 8.95 -8.10
N GLU A 115 -9.79 8.06 -8.27
CA GLU A 115 -11.09 8.15 -7.58
C GLU A 115 -10.97 7.92 -6.08
N ARG A 116 -10.05 7.04 -5.65
CA ARG A 116 -9.79 6.81 -4.21
C ARG A 116 -8.97 7.92 -3.59
N ALA A 117 -8.00 8.46 -4.33
CA ALA A 117 -7.17 9.58 -3.88
C ALA A 117 -7.98 10.89 -3.75
N SER A 118 -9.01 11.09 -4.57
CA SER A 118 -9.85 12.30 -4.56
C SER A 118 -10.57 12.51 -3.22
N ILE A 119 -10.83 11.45 -2.46
CA ILE A 119 -11.43 11.49 -1.12
C ILE A 119 -10.60 12.36 -0.15
N PHE A 120 -9.29 12.44 -0.36
CA PHE A 120 -8.36 13.12 0.55
C PHE A 120 -8.05 14.58 0.15
N PHE A 121 -8.89 15.18 -0.70
CA PHE A 121 -8.87 16.61 -1.00
C PHE A 121 -10.01 17.32 -0.26
N ASN A 122 -9.73 18.48 0.34
CA ASN A 122 -10.72 19.23 1.14
C ASN A 122 -11.88 19.83 0.33
N ASN A 123 -11.76 19.82 -1.01
CA ASN A 123 -12.73 20.41 -1.94
C ASN A 123 -13.21 19.41 -2.98
N SER A 124 -13.62 18.21 -2.55
CA SER A 124 -14.54 17.44 -3.39
C SER A 124 -15.80 18.29 -3.62
N VAL A 125 -16.29 18.32 -4.86
CA VAL A 125 -17.38 19.20 -5.35
C VAL A 125 -18.67 19.08 -4.50
N ASP A 126 -18.75 18.05 -3.65
CA ASP A 126 -19.90 17.69 -2.82
C ASP A 126 -19.76 18.04 -1.32
N GLY A 127 -18.67 18.69 -0.90
CA GLY A 127 -18.56 19.23 0.47
C GLY A 127 -18.18 18.23 1.58
N TYR A 128 -17.53 17.10 1.26
CA TYR A 128 -16.96 16.21 2.28
C TYR A 128 -15.77 16.90 2.95
N SER A 129 -15.97 17.42 4.16
CA SER A 129 -15.10 18.47 4.74
C SER A 129 -14.55 18.12 6.12
N SER A 130 -14.53 16.84 6.49
CA SER A 130 -13.97 16.42 7.78
C SER A 130 -13.10 15.18 7.66
N ALA A 131 -12.08 15.09 8.52
CA ALA A 131 -11.21 13.92 8.62
C ALA A 131 -12.01 12.63 8.86
N LYS A 132 -13.09 12.70 9.64
CA LYS A 132 -14.00 11.57 9.90
C LYS A 132 -14.70 11.05 8.64
N GLU A 133 -15.11 11.95 7.76
CA GLU A 133 -15.70 11.57 6.47
C GLU A 133 -14.65 10.91 5.58
N MET A 134 -13.43 11.46 5.51
CA MET A 134 -12.32 10.82 4.78
C MET A 134 -12.06 9.40 5.29
N THR A 135 -12.01 9.21 6.62
CA THR A 135 -11.83 7.90 7.27
C THR A 135 -12.93 6.91 6.86
N LYS A 136 -14.20 7.35 6.88
CA LYS A 136 -15.36 6.51 6.57
C LYS A 136 -15.46 6.18 5.08
N PHE A 137 -15.36 7.17 4.20
CA PHE A 137 -15.59 6.98 2.76
C PHE A 137 -14.44 6.25 2.07
N SER A 138 -13.20 6.41 2.56
CA SER A 138 -12.06 5.62 2.07
C SER A 138 -12.08 4.16 2.53
N GLY A 139 -12.96 3.80 3.48
CA GLY A 139 -13.00 2.48 4.10
C GLY A 139 -11.86 2.23 5.10
N ILE A 140 -11.12 3.27 5.52
CA ILE A 140 -10.06 3.16 6.53
C ILE A 140 -10.61 2.62 7.85
N SER A 141 -11.85 2.99 8.21
CA SER A 141 -12.55 2.47 9.39
C SER A 141 -12.65 0.94 9.42
N ASP A 142 -12.60 0.29 8.26
CA ASP A 142 -12.84 -1.14 8.12
C ASP A 142 -11.53 -1.95 8.07
N ILE A 143 -10.36 -1.28 8.07
CA ILE A 143 -9.06 -1.98 8.03
C ILE A 143 -8.86 -2.80 9.31
N ILE A 144 -9.09 -2.20 10.47
CA ILE A 144 -9.19 -2.88 11.77
C ILE A 144 -10.31 -2.16 12.53
N SER A 145 -11.52 -2.70 12.43
CA SER A 145 -12.76 -2.09 12.93
C SER A 145 -12.78 -1.79 14.44
N GLU A 146 -11.93 -2.48 15.18
CA GLU A 146 -11.84 -2.39 16.64
C GLU A 146 -10.98 -1.20 17.10
N MET A 147 -10.23 -0.55 16.19
CA MET A 147 -9.36 0.57 16.53
C MET A 147 -10.13 1.87 16.72
N ASP A 148 -9.80 2.57 17.81
CA ASP A 148 -10.18 3.96 18.01
C ASP A 148 -9.30 4.85 17.11
N VAL A 149 -9.93 5.53 16.16
CA VAL A 149 -9.25 6.35 15.15
C VAL A 149 -9.20 7.82 15.58
N CYS A 150 -7.99 8.38 15.57
CA CYS A 150 -7.73 9.82 15.65
C CYS A 150 -7.23 10.28 14.27
N ASP A 151 -8.10 10.95 13.53
CA ASP A 151 -7.87 11.39 12.16
C ASP A 151 -7.65 12.90 12.04
N PHE A 152 -6.98 13.31 10.97
CA PHE A 152 -6.68 14.69 10.66
C PHE A 152 -6.65 14.91 9.15
N ALA A 153 -7.36 15.92 8.67
CA ALA A 153 -7.36 16.37 7.27
C ALA A 153 -6.51 17.65 7.15
N PHE A 154 -5.60 17.67 6.19
CA PHE A 154 -4.68 18.78 5.95
C PHE A 154 -5.19 19.70 4.84
N GLU A 155 -4.77 20.96 4.87
CA GLU A 155 -5.06 21.95 3.83
C GLU A 155 -3.85 22.20 2.92
N PRO A 156 -4.04 22.32 1.59
CA PRO A 156 -5.31 22.20 0.85
C PRO A 156 -5.81 20.75 0.65
N CYS A 157 -4.95 19.76 0.87
CA CYS A 157 -5.27 18.34 0.81
C CYS A 157 -4.32 17.53 1.69
N GLY A 158 -4.61 16.24 1.81
CA GLY A 158 -3.81 15.30 2.59
C GLY A 158 -4.53 14.83 3.83
N TYR A 159 -4.10 13.68 4.33
CA TYR A 159 -4.75 13.02 5.46
C TYR A 159 -3.74 12.25 6.29
N SER A 160 -3.95 12.24 7.60
CA SER A 160 -3.23 11.37 8.52
C SER A 160 -4.18 10.82 9.57
N MET A 161 -3.92 9.61 10.03
CA MET A 161 -4.60 9.08 11.22
C MET A 161 -3.69 8.19 12.03
N ASN A 162 -4.05 8.05 13.30
CA ASN A 162 -3.55 6.99 14.18
C ASN A 162 -4.74 6.17 14.67
N GLY A 163 -4.60 4.85 14.67
CA GLY A 163 -5.55 3.91 15.26
C GLY A 163 -4.93 3.21 16.45
N ILE A 164 -5.68 3.03 17.54
CA ILE A 164 -5.24 2.27 18.72
C ILE A 164 -6.29 1.24 19.13
N HIS A 165 -5.86 0.04 19.52
CA HIS A 165 -6.72 -0.96 20.17
C HIS A 165 -5.89 -1.79 21.16
N GLY A 166 -6.01 -1.49 22.44
CA GLY A 166 -5.14 -2.09 23.46
C GLY A 166 -3.65 -1.81 23.17
N PRO A 167 -2.77 -2.82 23.06
CA PRO A 167 -1.37 -2.61 22.70
C PRO A 167 -1.14 -2.38 21.21
N ALA A 168 -2.13 -2.66 20.36
CA ALA A 168 -2.02 -2.53 18.92
C ALA A 168 -2.15 -1.07 18.48
N LEU A 169 -1.35 -0.69 17.49
CA LEU A 169 -1.39 0.62 16.86
C LEU A 169 -1.40 0.45 15.34
N SER A 170 -2.00 1.41 14.66
CA SER A 170 -1.78 1.63 13.24
C SER A 170 -1.69 3.12 12.92
N THR A 171 -1.08 3.45 11.79
CA THR A 171 -1.03 4.83 11.30
C THR A 171 -1.05 4.87 9.78
N ILE A 172 -1.72 5.89 9.24
CA ILE A 172 -1.81 6.16 7.80
C ILE A 172 -1.40 7.61 7.56
N HIS A 173 -0.65 7.81 6.48
CA HIS A 173 -0.36 9.14 5.92
C HIS A 173 -0.60 9.12 4.42
N VAL A 174 -1.33 10.10 3.90
CA VAL A 174 -1.74 10.19 2.49
C VAL A 174 -1.32 11.53 1.89
N THR A 175 -0.67 11.46 0.73
CA THR A 175 -0.36 12.55 -0.20
C THR A 175 -1.12 12.25 -1.49
N PRO A 176 -2.32 12.82 -1.70
CA PRO A 176 -3.22 12.41 -2.77
C PRO A 176 -2.88 12.98 -4.16
N GLU A 177 -1.96 13.93 -4.25
CA GLU A 177 -1.64 14.67 -5.47
C GLU A 177 -1.19 13.77 -6.62
N GLU A 178 -1.74 14.02 -7.82
CA GLU A 178 -1.41 13.25 -9.01
C GLU A 178 0.06 13.42 -9.43
N GLY A 179 0.65 12.36 -9.98
CA GLY A 179 2.06 12.33 -10.41
C GLY A 179 3.05 11.94 -9.29
N PHE A 180 2.72 12.23 -8.03
CA PHE A 180 3.53 11.83 -6.87
C PHE A 180 2.69 11.25 -5.72
N SER A 181 1.49 10.74 -6.04
CA SER A 181 0.56 10.20 -5.05
C SER A 181 1.18 9.07 -4.24
N TYR A 182 1.01 9.16 -2.92
CA TYR A 182 1.62 8.27 -1.95
C TYR A 182 0.68 8.01 -0.77
N ALA A 183 0.64 6.77 -0.33
CA ALA A 183 0.05 6.42 0.96
C ALA A 183 0.99 5.47 1.71
N SER A 184 1.06 5.61 3.03
CA SER A 184 1.69 4.63 3.90
C SER A 184 0.67 4.03 4.85
N TYR A 185 0.84 2.76 5.17
CA TYR A 185 0.14 2.10 6.25
C TYR A 185 1.18 1.42 7.13
N GLU A 186 1.05 1.56 8.44
CA GLU A 186 1.90 0.84 9.39
C GLU A 186 1.04 0.29 10.51
N ALA A 187 1.37 -0.92 10.95
CA ALA A 187 0.67 -1.56 12.06
C ALA A 187 1.63 -2.42 12.88
N MET A 188 1.41 -2.45 14.19
CA MET A 188 2.15 -3.31 15.11
C MET A 188 1.40 -3.53 16.42
N GLY A 189 1.93 -4.40 17.28
CA GLY A 189 1.38 -4.66 18.62
C GLY A 189 0.10 -5.51 18.62
N PHE A 190 -0.30 -6.05 17.47
CA PHE A 190 -1.37 -7.02 17.33
C PHE A 190 -0.87 -8.45 17.61
N ASN A 191 -1.80 -9.35 17.94
CA ASN A 191 -1.52 -10.79 17.97
C ASN A 191 -1.46 -11.32 16.52
N PRO A 192 -0.30 -11.82 16.04
CA PRO A 192 -0.16 -12.31 14.67
C PRO A 192 -1.11 -13.48 14.34
N SER A 193 -1.58 -14.21 15.34
CA SER A 193 -2.52 -15.32 15.19
C SER A 193 -3.97 -14.87 15.02
N SER A 194 -4.33 -13.66 15.48
CA SER A 194 -5.70 -13.14 15.35
C SER A 194 -5.91 -12.34 14.07
N LEU A 195 -4.84 -11.96 13.39
CA LEU A 195 -4.89 -11.12 12.19
C LEU A 195 -4.17 -11.81 11.03
N VAL A 196 -4.96 -12.21 10.03
CA VAL A 196 -4.42 -12.84 8.81
C VAL A 196 -3.74 -11.78 7.96
N TYR A 197 -2.46 -11.99 7.65
CA TYR A 197 -1.64 -11.03 6.92
C TYR A 197 -2.26 -10.61 5.58
N SER A 198 -2.67 -11.56 4.74
CA SER A 198 -3.26 -11.25 3.42
C SER A 198 -4.55 -10.43 3.53
N GLY A 199 -5.46 -10.86 4.40
CA GLY A 199 -6.73 -10.16 4.61
C GLY A 199 -6.53 -8.72 5.10
N LEU A 200 -5.51 -8.43 5.92
CA LEU A 200 -5.18 -7.06 6.30
C LEU A 200 -4.70 -6.25 5.09
N ILE A 201 -3.77 -6.80 4.31
CA ILE A 201 -3.21 -6.12 3.13
C ILE A 201 -4.32 -5.81 2.12
N GLU A 202 -5.23 -6.77 1.85
CA GLU A 202 -6.36 -6.57 0.94
C GLU A 202 -7.27 -5.42 1.39
N ARG A 203 -7.56 -5.30 2.69
CA ARG A 203 -8.36 -4.19 3.22
C ARG A 203 -7.66 -2.85 3.03
N VAL A 204 -6.35 -2.77 3.30
CA VAL A 204 -5.56 -1.55 3.03
C VAL A 204 -5.56 -1.21 1.53
N LEU A 205 -5.34 -2.20 0.66
CA LEU A 205 -5.34 -2.00 -0.79
C LEU A 205 -6.71 -1.56 -1.31
N LYS A 206 -7.82 -1.99 -0.69
CA LYS A 206 -9.17 -1.53 -1.01
C LYS A 206 -9.37 -0.03 -0.74
N CYS A 207 -8.64 0.56 0.21
CA CYS A 207 -8.72 2.00 0.48
C CYS A 207 -8.02 2.85 -0.60
N PHE A 208 -6.92 2.37 -1.17
CA PHE A 208 -6.03 3.23 -1.97
C PHE A 208 -5.86 2.80 -3.44
N GLY A 209 -5.99 1.51 -3.74
CA GLY A 209 -5.85 0.96 -5.11
C GLY A 209 -4.57 1.35 -5.84
N PRO A 210 -3.38 1.20 -5.23
CA PRO A 210 -2.13 1.69 -5.83
C PRO A 210 -1.69 0.87 -7.05
N SER A 211 -1.10 1.51 -8.05
CA SER A 211 -0.46 0.79 -9.17
C SER A 211 0.74 -0.06 -8.73
N LYS A 212 1.43 0.37 -7.66
CA LYS A 212 2.61 -0.28 -7.09
C LYS A 212 2.62 -0.08 -5.58
N PHE A 213 3.00 -1.12 -4.85
CA PHE A 213 3.26 -1.01 -3.42
C PHE A 213 4.42 -1.92 -2.98
N SER A 214 4.87 -1.74 -1.75
CA SER A 214 5.80 -2.62 -1.08
C SER A 214 5.39 -2.86 0.36
N THR A 215 5.78 -4.00 0.91
CA THR A 215 5.59 -4.37 2.32
C THR A 215 6.94 -4.70 2.94
N ALA A 216 7.21 -4.16 4.11
CA ALA A 216 8.31 -4.57 4.98
C ALA A 216 7.72 -5.14 6.28
N VAL A 217 7.92 -6.44 6.51
CA VAL A 217 7.47 -7.12 7.72
C VAL A 217 8.69 -7.42 8.58
N THR A 218 8.82 -6.71 9.70
CA THR A 218 9.86 -6.98 10.70
C THR A 218 9.31 -7.87 11.80
N ILE A 219 9.99 -8.98 12.07
CA ILE A 219 9.63 -9.97 13.09
C ILE A 219 10.77 -10.07 14.08
N PHE A 220 10.49 -9.86 15.35
CA PHE A 220 11.39 -10.14 16.46
C PHE A 220 10.82 -11.24 17.34
N GLY A 221 11.68 -11.95 18.07
CA GLY A 221 11.30 -12.96 19.04
C GLY A 221 10.63 -14.20 18.43
N ARG A 222 11.43 -15.24 18.16
CA ARG A 222 11.04 -16.58 17.67
C ARG A 222 10.15 -16.57 16.41
N HIS A 223 10.81 -16.70 15.25
CA HIS A 223 10.21 -16.86 13.91
C HIS A 223 9.02 -17.85 13.84
N GLY A 224 8.98 -18.90 14.66
CA GLY A 224 7.90 -19.89 14.65
C GLY A 224 6.52 -19.37 15.08
N LEU A 225 6.42 -18.18 15.66
CA LEU A 225 5.15 -17.57 16.13
C LEU A 225 4.58 -16.52 15.16
N SER A 226 5.25 -16.25 14.04
CA SER A 226 4.82 -15.19 13.10
C SER A 226 3.70 -15.63 12.15
N GLY A 227 3.21 -16.87 12.23
CA GLY A 227 2.07 -17.34 11.44
C GLY A 227 2.23 -17.08 9.93
N THR A 228 1.26 -16.38 9.33
CA THR A 228 1.25 -16.02 7.90
C THR A 228 2.17 -14.84 7.54
N TRP A 229 2.64 -14.09 8.54
CA TRP A 229 3.44 -12.87 8.36
C TRP A 229 4.88 -13.16 7.91
N GLY A 230 5.35 -14.39 8.14
CA GLY A 230 6.67 -14.86 7.73
C GLY A 230 6.73 -15.43 6.32
N ARG A 231 5.71 -15.21 5.47
CA ARG A 231 5.58 -15.88 4.17
C ARG A 231 5.42 -14.88 3.03
N LYS A 232 5.77 -15.33 1.83
CA LYS A 232 5.41 -14.64 0.59
C LYS A 232 3.90 -14.42 0.56
N LEU A 233 3.50 -13.21 0.16
CA LEU A 233 2.13 -12.83 0.00
C LEU A 233 1.68 -13.08 -1.45
N ASP A 234 0.60 -13.82 -1.61
CA ASP A 234 -0.09 -14.01 -2.89
C ASP A 234 -1.38 -13.17 -2.87
N LEU A 235 -1.55 -12.32 -3.88
CA LEU A 235 -2.68 -11.39 -3.98
C LEU A 235 -3.25 -11.40 -5.39
N ASP A 236 -4.58 -11.42 -5.47
CA ASP A 236 -5.26 -11.23 -6.74
C ASP A 236 -5.07 -9.80 -7.26
N GLY A 237 -4.78 -9.70 -8.56
CA GLY A 237 -4.57 -8.41 -9.24
C GLY A 237 -3.18 -7.78 -9.05
N TYR A 238 -2.29 -8.36 -8.23
CA TYR A 238 -0.91 -7.87 -8.06
C TYR A 238 0.13 -8.98 -8.23
N ALA A 239 1.15 -8.70 -9.03
CA ALA A 239 2.30 -9.57 -9.18
C ALA A 239 3.39 -9.18 -8.18
N CYS A 240 3.89 -10.16 -7.41
CA CYS A 240 5.10 -9.99 -6.61
C CYS A 240 6.30 -9.90 -7.55
N THR A 241 6.92 -8.71 -7.60
CA THR A 241 8.04 -8.37 -8.49
C THR A 241 9.40 -8.51 -7.82
N ASP A 242 9.42 -8.69 -6.50
CA ASP A 242 10.62 -8.81 -5.68
C ASP A 242 10.28 -9.35 -4.29
N LEU A 243 11.16 -10.18 -3.73
CA LEU A 243 11.06 -10.77 -2.39
C LEU A 243 12.48 -10.92 -1.83
N VAL A 244 12.74 -10.27 -0.71
CA VAL A 244 14.02 -10.31 -0.01
C VAL A 244 13.78 -10.63 1.46
N GLU A 245 14.49 -11.64 1.96
CA GLU A 245 14.56 -11.96 3.38
C GLU A 245 15.92 -11.56 3.93
N GLN A 246 15.93 -10.92 5.08
CA GLN A 246 17.14 -10.46 5.75
C GLN A 246 17.08 -10.81 7.24
N GLU A 247 18.01 -11.64 7.69
CA GLU A 247 18.21 -11.87 9.12
C GLU A 247 18.74 -10.60 9.78
N LEU A 248 18.17 -10.28 10.94
CA LEU A 248 18.58 -9.18 11.79
C LEU A 248 19.20 -9.72 13.08
N PRO A 249 20.11 -8.97 13.72
CA PRO A 249 20.64 -9.31 15.04
C PRO A 249 19.57 -9.72 16.06
N GLY A 250 19.96 -10.57 17.02
CA GLY A 250 19.04 -11.04 18.06
C GLY A 250 17.96 -12.01 17.56
N GLY A 251 18.16 -12.63 16.39
CA GLY A 251 17.20 -13.56 15.78
C GLY A 251 15.96 -12.87 15.23
N GLY A 252 16.13 -11.65 14.70
CA GLY A 252 15.08 -10.94 13.99
C GLY A 252 15.04 -11.33 12.51
N LEU A 253 13.92 -11.07 11.86
CA LEU A 253 13.74 -11.22 10.42
C LEU A 253 13.13 -9.95 9.85
N LEU A 254 13.59 -9.55 8.68
CA LEU A 254 12.87 -8.62 7.82
C LEU A 254 12.53 -9.33 6.51
N ILE A 255 11.26 -9.29 6.14
CA ILE A 255 10.78 -9.72 4.84
C ILE A 255 10.30 -8.50 4.07
N TYR A 256 10.98 -8.18 2.98
CA TYR A 256 10.60 -7.12 2.06
C TYR A 256 10.01 -7.71 0.78
N GLN A 257 8.86 -7.19 0.36
CA GLN A 257 8.18 -7.62 -0.86
C GLN A 257 7.72 -6.40 -1.65
N ALA A 258 7.83 -6.47 -2.97
CA ALA A 258 7.44 -5.38 -3.86
C ALA A 258 6.45 -5.87 -4.92
N PHE A 259 5.32 -5.18 -5.08
CA PHE A 259 4.21 -5.58 -5.94
C PHE A 259 3.87 -4.54 -7.01
N ALA A 260 3.38 -4.98 -8.15
CA ALA A 260 2.81 -4.12 -9.18
C ALA A 260 1.51 -4.75 -9.70
N VAL A 261 0.58 -3.93 -10.19
CA VAL A 261 -0.67 -4.44 -10.80
C VAL A 261 -0.33 -5.45 -11.90
N SER A 262 -0.98 -6.62 -11.85
CA SER A 262 -0.80 -7.70 -12.81
C SER A 262 -1.34 -7.30 -14.18
N ALA A 263 -0.56 -7.49 -15.24
CA ALA A 263 -0.99 -7.16 -16.62
C ALA A 263 -2.22 -7.96 -17.10
N VAL A 264 -2.60 -9.04 -16.41
CA VAL A 264 -3.66 -9.97 -16.79
C VAL A 264 -5.07 -9.40 -16.55
N THR A 265 -5.23 -8.38 -15.70
CA THR A 265 -6.54 -7.78 -15.39
C THR A 265 -6.99 -6.70 -16.38
N VAL A 266 -6.15 -6.31 -17.36
CA VAL A 266 -6.56 -5.43 -18.46
C VAL A 266 -7.29 -6.25 -19.54
N VAL A 267 -8.41 -6.87 -19.18
CA VAL A 267 -9.34 -7.38 -20.18
C VAL A 267 -10.29 -6.23 -20.52
N SER A 268 -10.14 -5.68 -21.72
CA SER A 268 -11.06 -4.69 -22.32
C SER A 268 -12.52 -5.03 -22.00
N PRO A 269 -13.38 -4.03 -21.70
CA PRO A 269 -14.81 -4.28 -21.65
C PRO A 269 -15.22 -4.81 -23.02
N ARG A 270 -15.66 -6.09 -23.07
CA ARG A 270 -16.31 -6.64 -24.26
C ARG A 270 -17.52 -5.76 -24.53
N SER A 271 -17.48 -5.01 -25.64
CA SER A 271 -18.64 -4.34 -26.19
C SER A 271 -19.75 -5.37 -26.34
N ILE A 272 -20.77 -5.27 -25.49
CA ILE A 272 -22.04 -5.96 -25.74
C ILE A 272 -22.70 -5.15 -26.86
N LEU A 273 -22.39 -5.51 -28.11
CA LEU A 273 -23.24 -5.17 -29.23
C LEU A 273 -24.57 -5.88 -28.98
N HIS A 274 -25.55 -5.14 -28.48
CA HIS A 274 -26.95 -5.53 -28.59
C HIS A 274 -27.27 -5.70 -30.08
N SER A 275 -27.33 -6.94 -30.55
CA SER A 275 -28.03 -7.28 -31.78
C SER A 275 -29.52 -7.01 -31.55
N CYS A 276 -29.92 -5.78 -31.88
CA CYS A 276 -31.32 -5.41 -32.01
C CYS A 276 -31.80 -5.99 -33.35
N ASP A 277 -32.24 -7.25 -33.35
CA ASP A 277 -33.04 -7.77 -34.45
C ASP A 277 -34.37 -7.03 -34.44
N ARG A 278 -34.45 -6.01 -35.29
CA ARG A 278 -35.70 -5.38 -35.69
C ARG A 278 -36.05 -5.95 -37.06
N ASP A 279 -36.96 -6.92 -37.06
CA ASP A 279 -37.69 -7.34 -38.25
C ASP A 279 -38.47 -6.16 -38.82
N LEU A 280 -37.89 -5.49 -39.80
CA LEU A 280 -38.59 -4.56 -40.67
C LEU A 280 -38.84 -5.26 -42.01
N LYS A 281 -40.06 -5.78 -42.17
CA LYS A 281 -40.62 -6.19 -43.46
C LYS A 281 -40.68 -4.96 -44.36
N TYR A 282 -39.87 -4.96 -45.42
CA TYR A 282 -40.03 -4.07 -46.55
C TYR A 282 -40.56 -4.86 -47.75
N ASP A 283 -41.83 -4.61 -48.04
CA ASP A 283 -42.52 -4.95 -49.26
C ASP A 283 -42.15 -3.92 -50.34
N ASN A 284 -41.53 -4.33 -51.45
CA ASN A 284 -41.70 -3.68 -52.75
C ASN A 284 -40.98 -4.38 -53.91
N ARG A 285 -41.68 -4.39 -55.07
CA ARG A 285 -41.26 -4.73 -56.45
C ARG A 285 -41.40 -6.22 -56.80
N GLY A 286 -42.31 -6.68 -57.66
CA GLY A 286 -43.05 -5.99 -58.72
C GLY A 286 -42.19 -5.80 -59.96
N ILE A 287 -41.95 -6.86 -60.74
CA ILE A 287 -41.62 -6.80 -62.18
C ILE A 287 -42.24 -8.03 -62.87
N HIS A 288 -43.17 -7.74 -63.77
CA HIS A 288 -43.84 -8.62 -64.73
C HIS A 288 -43.05 -8.54 -66.05
N TRP A 289 -42.82 -9.67 -66.74
CA TRP A 289 -42.77 -9.81 -68.22
C TRP A 289 -42.86 -11.31 -68.54
N GLU A 290 -44.03 -11.76 -69.00
CA GLU A 290 -44.23 -13.07 -69.64
C GLU A 290 -44.01 -12.92 -71.15
N ASN A 291 -43.38 -13.94 -71.73
CA ASN A 291 -43.13 -14.07 -73.16
C ASN A 291 -44.40 -14.54 -73.89
N GLU A 292 -44.64 -13.93 -75.05
CA GLU A 292 -45.57 -14.41 -76.08
C GLU A 292 -45.09 -15.74 -76.68
N GLU A 293 -45.99 -16.72 -76.85
CA GLU A 293 -45.97 -17.65 -77.98
C GLU A 293 -47.36 -18.33 -78.16
N THR A 294 -48.06 -17.85 -79.19
CA THR A 294 -48.94 -18.51 -80.19
C THR A 294 -49.75 -19.80 -79.92
N GLU A 295 -51.05 -19.65 -80.23
CA GLU A 295 -51.95 -20.53 -81.02
C GLU A 295 -52.52 -21.84 -80.43
N GLY A 296 -53.86 -21.99 -80.53
CA GLY A 296 -54.54 -23.30 -80.63
C GLY A 296 -55.87 -23.47 -79.88
N GLU A 297 -56.98 -23.13 -80.54
CA GLU A 297 -58.34 -23.73 -80.52
C GLU A 297 -58.95 -24.42 -79.25
N GLU A 298 -60.03 -23.79 -78.74
CA GLU A 298 -61.40 -24.28 -78.39
C GLU A 298 -61.77 -25.81 -78.38
N PRO A 299 -62.91 -26.23 -77.79
CA PRO A 299 -63.33 -26.22 -76.38
C PRO A 299 -63.88 -27.60 -75.92
N LYS A 300 -64.40 -27.70 -74.66
CA LYS A 300 -65.63 -28.44 -74.23
C LYS A 300 -65.49 -29.40 -73.03
N ILE A 301 -66.45 -29.20 -72.09
CA ILE A 301 -67.19 -30.18 -71.25
C ILE A 301 -66.32 -30.93 -70.23
N GLY A 302 -66.61 -31.03 -68.94
CA GLY A 302 -67.80 -30.82 -68.12
C GLY A 302 -67.63 -31.68 -66.85
N SER A 303 -68.50 -31.44 -65.86
CA SER A 303 -68.59 -32.06 -64.52
C SER A 303 -67.47 -31.78 -63.52
#